data_AF-A0A4R0F2K6-F1
#
_entry.id   AF-A0A4R0F2K6-F1
#
_cell.length_a   1.000
_cell.length_b   1.000
_cell.length_c   1.000
_cell.angle_alpha   90.00
_cell.angle_beta   90.00
_cell.angle_gamma   90.00
#
_symmetry.space_group_name_H-M   'P 1'
#
loop_
_entity.id
_entity.type
_entity.pdbx_description
1 polymer ?
#
loop_
_entity_poly.entity_id
_entity_poly.type
_entity_poly.pdbx_seq_one_letter_code
_entity_poly.pdbx_strand_id
1 'polypeptide(L)'
;MNHLTPADLSAITSMFINISVIAVIFSLMIVLMIQSIYRKIIRHINFPHRIKTEEGYLYRSVTGLYATKQRCEDILFEKKLKRRKFYIGFHRSMLKRLDAERVSTSDSDIQNS
;
A
#
# COMPACT_ATOMS: atom_id res chain seq x y z
N MET A 1 -29.24 -47.58 -18.93
CA MET A 1 -28.31 -46.51 -19.36
C MET A 1 -28.96 -45.20 -18.96
N ASN A 2 -28.34 -44.43 -18.07
CA ASN A 2 -28.90 -43.13 -17.69
C ASN A 2 -28.62 -42.15 -18.82
N HIS A 3 -29.67 -41.68 -19.48
CA HIS A 3 -29.56 -40.71 -20.55
C HIS A 3 -29.34 -39.33 -19.94
N LEU A 4 -28.23 -38.70 -20.31
CA LEU A 4 -27.96 -37.30 -19.96
C LEU A 4 -29.09 -36.44 -20.51
N THR A 5 -29.72 -35.67 -19.63
CA THR A 5 -30.75 -34.73 -20.05
C THR A 5 -30.11 -33.46 -20.62
N PRO A 6 -30.81 -32.70 -21.48
CA PRO A 6 -30.32 -31.43 -21.99
C PRO A 6 -29.97 -30.43 -20.85
N ALA A 7 -30.68 -30.54 -19.73
CA ALA A 7 -30.42 -29.74 -18.53
C ALA A 7 -29.05 -30.07 -17.91
N ASP A 8 -28.69 -31.35 -17.83
CA ASP A 8 -27.38 -31.78 -17.31
C ASP A 8 -26.23 -31.23 -18.16
N LEU A 9 -26.39 -31.22 -19.50
CA LEU A 9 -25.40 -30.66 -20.42
C LEU A 9 -25.24 -29.14 -20.23
N SER A 10 -26.34 -28.42 -20.00
CA SER A 10 -26.32 -26.99 -19.70
C SER A 10 -25.66 -26.67 -18.34
N ALA A 11 -25.90 -27.51 -17.33
CA ALA A 11 -25.27 -27.38 -16.03
C ALA A 11 -23.75 -27.59 -16.13
N ILE A 12 -23.31 -28.63 -16.84
CA ILE A 12 -21.89 -28.94 -17.04
C ILE A 12 -21.18 -27.80 -17.79
N THR A 13 -21.77 -27.29 -18.87
CA THR A 13 -21.18 -26.17 -19.63
C THR A 13 -21.07 -24.90 -18.78
N SER A 14 -22.09 -24.55 -18.00
CA SER A 14 -22.03 -23.41 -17.08
C SER A 14 -20.95 -23.57 -16.00
N MET A 15 -20.75 -24.80 -15.47
CA MET A 15 -19.66 -25.09 -14.53
C MET A 15 -18.29 -24.87 -15.15
N PHE A 16 -18.06 -25.36 -16.38
CA PHE A 16 -16.80 -25.14 -17.08
C PHE A 16 -16.54 -23.66 -17.36
N ILE A 17 -17.56 -22.90 -17.75
CA ILE A 17 -17.45 -21.46 -17.95
C ILE A 17 -17.05 -20.78 -16.63
N ASN A 18 -17.73 -21.09 -15.54
CA ASN A 18 -17.41 -20.51 -14.23
C ASN A 18 -15.99 -20.84 -13.77
N ILE A 19 -15.55 -22.10 -13.92
CA ILE A 19 -14.18 -22.53 -13.60
C ILE A 19 -13.17 -21.76 -14.45
N SER A 20 -13.44 -21.60 -15.75
CA SER A 20 -12.54 -20.87 -16.66
C SER A 20 -12.39 -19.40 -16.27
N VAL A 21 -13.50 -18.73 -15.91
CA VAL A 21 -13.49 -17.33 -15.48
C VAL A 21 -12.70 -17.17 -14.18
N ILE A 22 -12.93 -18.05 -13.20
CA ILE A 22 -12.21 -18.04 -11.92
C ILE A 22 -10.70 -18.28 -12.16
N ALA A 23 -10.35 -19.23 -13.02
CA ALA A 23 -8.95 -19.52 -13.35
C ALA A 23 -8.25 -18.32 -14.00
N VAL A 24 -8.91 -17.60 -14.90
CA VAL A 24 -8.37 -16.37 -15.50
C VAL A 24 -8.12 -15.30 -14.43
N ILE A 25 -9.08 -15.04 -13.55
CA ILE A 25 -8.93 -14.05 -12.47
C ILE A 25 -7.77 -14.45 -11.55
N PHE A 26 -7.68 -15.72 -11.18
CA PHE A 26 -6.64 -16.22 -10.28
C PHE A 26 -5.26 -16.14 -10.94
N SER A 27 -5.15 -16.50 -12.22
CA SER A 27 -3.89 -16.39 -12.96
C SER A 27 -3.41 -14.94 -13.05
N LEU A 28 -4.31 -13.97 -13.27
CA LEU A 28 -3.98 -12.56 -13.28
C LEU A 28 -3.48 -12.08 -11.91
N MET A 29 -4.10 -12.53 -10.81
CA MET A 29 -3.61 -12.26 -9.46
C MET A 29 -2.20 -12.81 -9.22
N ILE A 30 -1.94 -14.04 -9.65
CA ILE A 30 -0.61 -14.65 -9.54
C ILE A 30 0.42 -13.85 -10.35
N VAL A 31 0.12 -13.48 -11.59
CA VAL A 31 1.03 -12.70 -12.44
C VAL A 31 1.39 -11.36 -11.80
N LEU A 32 0.40 -10.65 -11.25
CA LEU A 32 0.64 -9.39 -10.55
C LEU A 32 1.51 -9.59 -9.30
N MET A 33 1.29 -10.68 -8.54
CA MET A 33 2.09 -11.02 -7.38
C MET A 33 3.55 -11.30 -7.77
N ILE A 34 3.78 -12.12 -8.80
CA ILE A 34 5.11 -12.43 -9.34
C ILE A 34 5.79 -11.15 -9.83
N GLN A 35 5.09 -10.30 -10.59
CA GLN A 35 5.66 -9.06 -11.10
C GLN A 35 6.10 -8.12 -9.97
N SER A 36 5.31 -8.02 -8.89
CA SER A 36 5.67 -7.23 -7.71
C SER A 36 6.94 -7.75 -7.04
N ILE A 37 7.05 -9.07 -6.85
CA ILE A 37 8.23 -9.73 -6.28
C ILE A 37 9.45 -9.53 -7.18
N TYR A 38 9.31 -9.77 -8.49
CA TYR A 38 10.37 -9.61 -9.47
C TYR A 38 10.95 -8.19 -9.47
N ARG A 39 10.10 -7.15 -9.49
CA ARG A 39 10.54 -5.75 -9.38
C ARG A 39 11.24 -5.45 -8.06
N LYS A 40 10.89 -6.12 -6.96
CA LYS A 40 11.54 -5.95 -5.66
C LYS A 40 12.94 -6.57 -5.68
N ILE A 41 13.07 -7.78 -6.25
CA ILE A 41 14.34 -8.50 -6.36
C ILE A 41 15.31 -7.74 -7.28
N ILE A 42 14.88 -7.32 -8.48
CA ILE A 42 15.74 -6.55 -9.40
C ILE A 42 16.29 -5.28 -8.72
N ARG A 43 15.44 -4.54 -8.01
CA ARG A 43 15.87 -3.32 -7.31
C ARG A 43 16.88 -3.58 -6.20
N HIS A 44 16.93 -4.80 -5.67
CA HIS A 44 17.89 -5.21 -4.67
C HIS A 44 19.21 -5.70 -5.29
N ILE A 45 19.13 -6.41 -6.43
CA ILE A 45 20.31 -6.95 -7.13
C ILE A 45 21.05 -5.84 -7.88
N ASN A 46 20.34 -5.02 -8.67
CA ASN A 46 20.98 -4.01 -9.53
C ASN A 46 21.56 -2.81 -8.76
N PHE A 47 21.18 -2.63 -7.49
CA PHE A 47 21.59 -1.48 -6.70
C PHE A 47 22.13 -1.95 -5.35
N PRO A 48 23.46 -2.17 -5.25
CA PRO A 48 24.09 -2.70 -4.04
C PRO A 48 23.86 -1.78 -2.84
N HIS A 49 23.74 -2.35 -1.64
CA HIS A 49 23.49 -1.55 -0.43
C HIS A 49 24.68 -0.64 -0.06
N ARG A 50 25.90 -1.03 -0.45
CA ARG A 50 27.15 -0.31 -0.15
C ARG A 50 28.05 -0.32 -1.38
N ILE A 51 28.65 0.82 -1.69
CA ILE A 51 29.64 0.99 -2.75
C ILE A 51 30.93 1.51 -2.13
N LYS A 52 32.07 0.95 -2.52
CA LYS A 52 33.39 1.46 -2.12
C LYS A 52 33.83 2.53 -3.12
N THR A 53 34.19 3.71 -2.63
CA THR A 53 34.75 4.82 -3.39
C THR A 53 36.20 5.06 -2.96
N GLU A 54 36.93 5.90 -3.68
CA GLU A 54 38.31 6.29 -3.34
C GLU A 54 38.39 6.93 -1.94
N GLU A 55 37.36 7.68 -1.56
CA GLU A 55 37.26 8.40 -0.30
C GLU A 55 36.62 7.57 0.84
N GLY A 56 36.20 6.32 0.58
CA GLY A 56 35.61 5.44 1.61
C GLY A 56 34.42 4.62 1.13
N TYR A 57 33.31 4.66 1.89
CA TYR A 57 32.12 3.87 1.58
C TYR A 57 30.86 4.73 1.53
N LEU A 58 30.10 4.55 0.47
CA LEU A 58 28.75 5.10 0.32
C LEU A 58 27.71 4.03 0.61
N TYR A 59 26.65 4.46 1.28
CA TYR A 59 25.52 3.63 1.68
C TYR A 59 24.28 4.09 0.95
N ARG A 60 23.45 3.13 0.55
CA ARG A 60 22.18 3.43 -0.10
C ARG A 60 21.17 3.92 0.96
N SER A 61 20.74 5.16 0.84
CA SER A 61 19.69 5.74 1.67
C SER A 61 18.31 5.16 1.31
N VAL A 62 17.33 5.38 2.18
CA VAL A 62 15.92 4.94 1.97
C VAL A 62 15.28 5.61 0.75
N THR A 63 15.82 6.74 0.28
CA THR A 63 15.39 7.43 -0.94
C THR A 63 16.03 6.87 -2.21
N GLY A 64 17.00 5.96 -2.07
CA GLY A 64 17.73 5.34 -3.18
C GLY A 64 19.03 6.05 -3.57
N LEU A 65 19.34 7.20 -2.95
CA LEU A 65 20.58 7.94 -3.17
C LEU A 65 21.74 7.32 -2.37
N TYR A 66 22.92 7.27 -2.97
CA TYR A 66 24.15 6.87 -2.26
C TYR A 66 24.72 8.08 -1.52
N ALA A 67 24.92 7.93 -0.21
CA ALA A 67 25.45 8.98 0.65
C ALA A 67 26.34 8.39 1.73
N THR A 68 27.06 9.25 2.46
CA THR A 68 27.79 8.82 3.65
C THR A 68 26.83 8.26 4.70
N LYS A 69 27.33 7.41 5.60
CA LYS A 69 26.51 6.77 6.64
C LYS A 69 25.72 7.80 7.47
N GLN A 70 26.40 8.87 7.90
CA GLN A 70 25.79 9.94 8.68
C GLN A 70 24.66 10.63 7.92
N ARG A 71 24.86 10.91 6.62
CA ARG A 71 23.81 11.52 5.81
C ARG A 71 22.59 10.61 5.61
N CYS A 72 22.79 9.29 5.55
CA CYS A 72 21.68 8.33 5.52
C CYS A 72 20.86 8.36 6.81
N GLU A 73 21.51 8.51 7.97
CA GLU A 73 20.84 8.62 9.27
C GLU A 73 20.04 9.93 9.37
N ASP A 74 20.59 11.05 8.89
CA ASP A 74 19.90 12.33 8.81
C ASP A 74 18.62 12.25 7.97
N ILE A 75 18.72 11.65 6.77
CA ILE A 75 17.57 11.46 5.87
C ILE A 75 16.49 10.62 6.55
N LEU A 76 16.87 9.57 7.28
CA LEU A 76 15.94 8.74 8.03
C LEU A 76 15.25 9.52 9.15
N PHE A 77 16.01 10.33 9.87
CA PHE A 77 15.50 11.18 10.95
C PHE A 77 14.52 12.24 10.42
N GLU A 78 14.89 12.95 9.34
CA GLU A 78 14.04 13.95 8.70
C GLU A 78 12.71 13.34 8.24
N LYS A 79 12.74 12.14 7.64
CA LYS A 79 11.54 11.42 7.23
C LYS A 79 10.65 11.05 8.41
N LYS A 80 11.22 10.59 9.53
CA LYS A 80 10.47 10.31 10.78
C LYS A 80 9.82 11.58 11.32
N LEU A 81 10.56 12.69 11.34
CA LEU A 81 10.09 13.97 11.84
C LEU A 81 8.95 14.54 10.97
N LYS A 82 9.07 14.46 9.64
CA LYS A 82 8.01 14.85 8.70
C LYS A 82 6.73 14.06 8.92
N ARG A 83 6.83 12.74 9.13
CA ARG A 83 5.67 11.88 9.45
C ARG A 83 5.02 12.30 10.78
N ARG A 84 5.79 12.57 11.83
CA ARG A 84 5.26 13.05 13.11
C ARG A 84 4.54 14.40 12.96
N LYS A 85 5.15 15.35 12.24
CA LYS A 85 4.53 16.66 11.95
C LYS A 85 3.19 16.51 11.23
N PHE A 86 3.10 15.60 10.26
CA PHE A 86 1.85 15.30 9.57
C PHE A 86 0.76 14.82 10.54
N TYR A 87 1.05 13.83 11.39
CA TYR A 87 0.06 13.33 12.35
C TYR A 87 -0.37 14.39 13.37
N ILE A 88 0.56 15.22 13.85
CA ILE A 88 0.22 16.35 14.73
C ILE A 88 -0.76 17.30 14.03
N GLY A 89 -0.50 17.65 12.76
CA GLY A 89 -1.41 18.47 11.96
C GLY A 89 -2.78 17.83 11.79
N PHE A 90 -2.82 16.54 11.46
CA PHE A 90 -4.05 15.77 11.33
C PHE A 90 -4.88 15.77 12.62
N HIS A 91 -4.26 15.45 13.77
CA HIS A 91 -4.95 15.43 15.06
C HIS A 91 -5.43 16.81 15.48
N ARG A 92 -4.65 17.88 15.23
CA ARG A 92 -5.10 19.26 15.45
C ARG A 92 -6.31 19.61 14.59
N SER A 93 -6.33 19.17 13.33
CA SER A 93 -7.48 19.40 12.45
C SER A 93 -8.73 18.67 12.92
N MET A 94 -8.60 17.44 13.41
CA MET A 94 -9.72 16.68 13.96
C MET A 94 -10.26 17.32 15.25
N LEU A 95 -9.37 17.75 16.15
CA LEU A 95 -9.76 18.45 17.38
C LEU A 95 -10.55 19.72 17.06
N LYS A 96 -10.07 20.56 16.13
CA LYS A 96 -10.80 21.76 15.69
C LYS A 96 -12.20 21.46 15.15
N ARG A 97 -12.36 20.35 14.43
CA ARG A 97 -13.67 19.94 13.90
C ARG A 97 -14.61 19.51 15.03
N LEU A 98 -14.12 18.72 15.98
CA LEU A 98 -14.90 18.31 17.16
C LEU A 98 -15.30 19.50 18.02
N ASP A 99 -14.39 20.46 18.24
CA ASP A 99 -14.69 21.67 18.99
C ASP A 99 -15.75 22.52 18.27
N ALA A 100 -15.67 22.66 16.94
CA ALA A 100 -16.68 23.37 16.15
C ALA A 100 -18.06 22.68 16.18
N GLU A 101 -18.08 21.35 16.10
CA GLU A 101 -19.31 20.55 16.20
C GLU A 101 -19.95 20.69 17.59
N ARG A 102 -19.13 20.63 18.66
CA ARG A 102 -19.58 20.85 20.03
C ARG A 102 -20.20 22.23 20.25
N VAL A 103 -19.59 23.28 19.69
CA VAL A 103 -20.12 24.65 19.75
C VAL A 103 -21.46 24.75 19.03
N SER A 104 -21.59 24.12 17.85
CA SER A 104 -22.86 24.12 17.11
C SER A 104 -23.99 23.40 17.84
N THR A 105 -23.69 22.31 18.56
CA THR A 105 -24.69 21.59 19.37
C THR A 105 -25.10 22.35 20.63
N SER A 106 -24.18 23.07 21.29
CA SER A 106 -24.53 23.90 22.45
C SER A 106 -25.40 25.09 22.07
N ASP A 107 -25.19 25.68 20.89
CA ASP A 107 -25.99 26.82 20.42
C ASP A 107 -27.41 26.37 20.00
N SER A 108 -27.57 25.15 19.46
CA SER A 108 -28.89 24.59 19.16
C SER A 108 -29.70 24.23 20.40
N ASP A 109 -29.06 23.84 21.50
CA ASP A 109 -29.74 23.51 22.76
C ASP A 109 -30.25 24.76 23.48
N ILE A 110 -29.58 25.91 23.31
CA ILE A 110 -29.99 27.21 23.88
C ILE A 110 -31.18 27.82 23.10
N GLN A 111 -31.31 27.59 21.80
CA GLN A 111 -32.43 28.12 21.00
C GLN A 111 -33.73 27.33 21.15
N ASN A 112 -33.67 26.09 21.65
CA ASN A 112 -34.83 25.22 21.85
C ASN A 112 -35.33 25.15 23.31
N SER A 113 -34.82 26.02 24.20
CA SER A 113 -35.29 26.20 25.59
C SER A 113 -35.98 27.54 25.76
#